data_AF-A0A927ABY5-F1
#
_entry.id   AF-A0A927ABY5-F1
#
_cell.length_a   1.000
_cell.length_b   1.000
_cell.length_c   1.000
_cell.angle_alpha   90.00
_cell.angle_beta   90.00
_cell.angle_gamma   90.00
#
_symmetry.space_group_name_H-M   'P 1'
#
loop_
_entity.id
_entity.type
_entity.pdbx_description
1 polymer ?
#
loop_
_entity_poly.entity_id
_entity_poly.type
_entity_poly.pdbx_seq_one_letter_code
_entity_poly.pdbx_strand_id
1 'polypeptide(L)'
;MKLIYRGNAYDYNQTASAGVQAPFKAANGYRSPYVLTYRGTTYMVDPSVQAAQAAIPTSYNLTYRGVTYQVNRNTEGVTTTTVQTAPQVQADRVPPTLSRNYITKVHTAKVHKANLLQNVQRRLKVARERGDQELVRMLEAELNQLAA
;
A
#
# COMPACT_ATOMS: atom_id res chain seq x y z
N MET A 1 35.09 -24.88 3.37
CA MET A 1 33.87 -24.67 4.19
C MET A 1 32.85 -25.73 3.76
N LYS A 2 32.39 -26.61 4.66
CA LYS A 2 31.37 -27.63 4.31
C LYS A 2 29.98 -26.99 4.41
N LEU A 3 29.25 -26.95 3.30
CA LEU A 3 27.89 -26.41 3.27
C LEU A 3 26.91 -27.56 3.50
N ILE A 4 26.07 -27.45 4.53
CA ILE A 4 25.02 -28.43 4.81
C ILE A 4 23.67 -27.76 4.60
N TYR A 5 22.88 -28.26 3.66
CA TYR A 5 21.54 -27.75 3.36
C TYR A 5 20.54 -28.90 3.31
N ARG A 6 19.46 -28.80 4.10
CA ARG A 6 18.41 -29.82 4.23
C ARG A 6 18.92 -31.25 4.50
N GLY A 7 19.90 -31.37 5.39
CA GLY A 7 20.44 -32.67 5.81
C GLY A 7 21.41 -33.32 4.81
N ASN A 8 21.63 -32.72 3.64
CA ASN A 8 22.65 -33.17 2.71
C ASN A 8 23.92 -32.34 2.88
N ALA A 9 25.05 -33.02 3.06
CA ALA A 9 26.37 -32.40 3.08
C ALA A 9 26.86 -32.23 1.65
N TYR A 10 27.15 -30.99 1.27
CA TYR A 10 27.74 -30.65 -0.01
C TYR A 10 29.22 -30.33 0.20
N ASP A 11 30.09 -31.09 -0.45
CA ASP A 11 31.48 -30.73 -0.57
C ASP A 11 31.59 -29.61 -1.62
N TYR A 12 31.88 -28.39 -1.14
CA TYR A 12 32.15 -27.25 -2.01
C TYR A 12 33.51 -27.46 -2.68
N ASN A 13 33.50 -28.13 -3.84
CA ASN A 13 34.68 -28.27 -4.70
C ASN A 13 34.88 -26.98 -5.50
N GLN A 14 35.63 -26.02 -4.95
CA GLN A 14 35.97 -24.78 -5.65
C GLN A 14 36.73 -25.03 -6.97
N THR A 15 37.40 -26.17 -7.09
CA THR A 15 38.07 -26.63 -8.32
C THR A 15 37.15 -27.36 -9.30
N ALA A 16 35.98 -27.86 -8.89
CA ALA A 16 34.92 -28.22 -9.85
C ALA A 16 34.31 -26.95 -10.48
N SER A 17 34.36 -25.84 -9.74
CA SER A 17 34.03 -24.51 -10.24
C SER A 17 35.10 -23.93 -11.19
N ALA A 18 36.26 -24.56 -11.36
CA ALA A 18 37.23 -24.19 -12.39
C ALA A 18 36.76 -24.58 -13.81
N GLY A 19 35.73 -25.42 -13.93
CA GLY A 19 34.95 -25.63 -15.16
C GLY A 19 33.66 -24.79 -15.24
N VAL A 20 33.34 -24.03 -14.19
CA VAL A 20 32.14 -23.17 -14.08
C VAL A 20 32.53 -21.71 -13.82
N GLN A 21 33.79 -21.36 -14.12
CA GLN A 21 34.25 -19.98 -14.38
C GLN A 21 34.25 -19.68 -15.88
N ALA A 22 33.31 -20.24 -16.63
CA ALA A 22 32.78 -19.42 -17.69
C ALA A 22 32.01 -18.30 -16.96
N PRO A 23 32.30 -16.99 -17.17
CA PRO A 23 31.23 -16.01 -16.97
C PRO A 23 30.01 -16.60 -17.67
N PHE A 24 28.81 -16.52 -17.07
CA PHE A 24 27.58 -16.87 -17.78
C PHE A 24 27.76 -16.37 -19.21
N LYS A 25 28.00 -17.29 -20.15
CA LYS A 25 28.18 -16.88 -21.52
C LYS A 25 26.76 -16.51 -21.86
N ALA A 26 26.41 -15.23 -21.70
CA ALA A 26 25.47 -14.59 -22.58
C ALA A 26 25.78 -15.22 -23.93
N ALA A 27 24.79 -15.88 -24.50
CA ALA A 27 24.95 -16.76 -25.64
C ALA A 27 25.36 -15.93 -26.87
N ASN A 28 26.52 -15.30 -26.80
CA ASN A 28 27.14 -14.42 -27.78
C ASN A 28 27.61 -15.25 -28.99
N GLY A 29 27.39 -16.58 -28.96
CA GLY A 29 27.61 -17.50 -30.07
C GLY A 29 26.37 -18.25 -30.56
N TYR A 30 25.26 -18.27 -29.82
CA TYR A 30 24.02 -18.87 -30.32
C TYR A 30 23.13 -17.76 -30.87
N ARG A 31 23.25 -17.50 -32.18
CA ARG A 31 22.29 -16.70 -32.95
C ARG A 31 20.98 -17.45 -33.25
N SER A 32 20.72 -18.53 -32.53
CA SER A 32 19.57 -19.42 -32.77
C SER A 32 18.63 -19.38 -31.56
N PRO A 33 17.30 -19.38 -31.79
CA PRO A 33 16.33 -19.50 -30.71
C PRO A 33 16.56 -20.76 -29.89
N TYR A 34 16.42 -20.66 -28.57
CA TYR A 34 16.53 -21.80 -27.65
C TYR A 34 15.40 -21.81 -26.62
N VAL A 35 15.15 -22.98 -26.05
CA VAL A 35 14.02 -23.22 -25.14
C VAL A 35 14.53 -23.37 -23.71
N LEU A 36 13.93 -22.65 -22.77
CA LEU A 36 14.18 -22.74 -21.33
C LEU A 36 12.94 -23.29 -20.63
N THR A 37 13.10 -24.25 -19.72
CA THR A 37 11.99 -24.76 -18.90
C THR A 37 12.24 -24.45 -17.44
N TYR A 38 11.32 -23.74 -16.80
CA TYR A 38 11.37 -23.43 -15.37
C TYR A 38 10.04 -23.74 -14.72
N ARG A 39 10.04 -24.62 -13.70
CA ARG A 39 8.86 -25.04 -12.94
C ARG A 39 7.68 -25.50 -13.80
N GLY A 40 7.96 -26.22 -14.90
CA GLY A 40 6.94 -26.72 -15.82
C GLY A 40 6.46 -25.69 -16.85
N THR A 41 6.95 -24.45 -16.79
CA THR A 41 6.70 -23.44 -17.82
C THR A 41 7.83 -23.43 -18.83
N THR A 42 7.49 -23.51 -20.11
CA THR A 42 8.45 -23.48 -21.22
C THR A 42 8.48 -22.09 -21.84
N TYR A 43 9.67 -21.51 -21.95
CA TYR A 43 9.95 -20.19 -22.50
C TYR A 43 10.79 -20.36 -23.76
N MET A 44 10.36 -19.76 -24.87
CA MET A 44 11.21 -19.63 -26.06
C MET A 44 11.93 -18.29 -26.01
N VAL A 45 13.26 -18.33 -26.10
CA VAL A 45 14.12 -17.15 -26.10
C VAL A 45 14.80 -17.06 -27.45
N ASP A 46 14.52 -15.99 -28.19
CA ASP A 46 15.25 -15.64 -29.40
C ASP A 46 16.27 -14.53 -29.08
N PRO A 47 17.58 -14.84 -29.00
CA PRO A 47 18.60 -13.85 -28.71
C PRO A 47 18.88 -12.90 -29.89
N SER A 48 18.35 -13.16 -31.09
CA SER A 48 18.47 -12.26 -32.25
C SER A 48 17.46 -11.12 -32.20
N VAL A 49 16.38 -11.27 -31.44
CA VAL A 49 15.37 -10.23 -31.23
C VAL A 49 15.90 -9.28 -30.17
N GLN A 50 16.25 -8.07 -30.59
CA GLN A 50 16.59 -6.99 -29.66
C GLN A 50 15.36 -6.74 -28.79
N ALA A 51 15.48 -7.03 -27.48
CA ALA A 51 14.40 -6.81 -26.54
C ALA A 51 13.94 -5.36 -26.64
N ALA A 52 12.67 -5.15 -26.97
CA ALA A 52 12.07 -3.83 -26.94
C ALA A 52 12.30 -3.25 -25.53
N GLN A 53 13.07 -2.17 -25.46
CA GLN A 53 13.27 -1.47 -24.21
C GLN A 53 11.91 -1.00 -23.74
N ALA A 54 11.45 -1.53 -22.61
CA ALA A 54 10.20 -1.07 -22.01
C ALA A 54 10.31 0.45 -21.80
N ALA A 55 9.36 1.19 -22.37
CA ALA A 55 9.32 2.64 -22.22
C ALA A 55 9.23 2.97 -20.73
N ILE A 56 10.21 3.71 -20.22
CA ILE A 56 10.18 4.19 -18.84
C ILE A 56 9.01 5.18 -18.75
N PRO A 57 8.06 5.01 -17.81
CA PRO A 57 6.96 5.95 -17.65
C PRO A 57 7.50 7.35 -17.37
N THR A 58 7.06 8.32 -18.16
CA THR A 58 7.43 9.75 -18.04
C THR A 58 6.62 10.48 -16.98
N SER A 59 5.54 9.88 -16.46
CA SER A 59 4.73 10.47 -15.40
C SER A 59 4.20 9.44 -14.41
N TYR A 60 4.11 9.85 -13.15
CA TYR A 60 3.58 9.06 -12.03
C TYR A 60 2.62 9.90 -11.21
N ASN A 61 1.53 9.29 -10.75
CA ASN A 61 0.66 9.85 -9.73
C ASN A 61 0.91 9.13 -8.41
N LEU A 62 1.41 9.86 -7.41
CA LEU A 62 1.71 9.32 -6.08
C LEU A 62 0.72 9.90 -5.08
N THR A 63 0.18 9.08 -4.17
CA THR A 63 -0.71 9.57 -3.12
C THR A 63 -0.06 9.41 -1.76
N TYR A 64 0.08 10.50 -1.02
CA TYR A 64 0.58 10.50 0.36
C TYR A 64 -0.36 11.30 1.26
N ARG A 65 -0.88 10.65 2.31
CA ARG A 65 -1.83 11.24 3.28
C ARG A 65 -3.04 11.95 2.66
N GLY A 66 -3.58 11.41 1.56
CA GLY A 66 -4.74 11.99 0.86
C GLY A 66 -4.42 13.16 -0.07
N VAL A 67 -3.14 13.50 -0.24
CA VAL A 67 -2.66 14.47 -1.23
C VAL A 67 -2.09 13.70 -2.42
N THR A 68 -2.49 14.09 -3.63
CA THR A 68 -1.98 13.50 -4.87
C THR A 68 -0.87 14.38 -5.43
N TYR A 69 0.26 13.77 -5.73
CA TYR A 69 1.45 14.35 -6.31
C TYR A 69 1.58 13.84 -7.73
N GLN A 70 1.62 14.74 -8.69
CA GLN A 70 1.93 14.38 -10.07
C GLN A 70 3.41 14.66 -10.30
N VAL A 71 4.14 13.60 -10.65
CA VAL A 71 5.58 13.62 -10.86
C VAL A 71 5.82 13.38 -12.34
N ASN A 72 6.37 14.38 -13.03
CA ASN A 72 6.73 14.26 -14.45
C ASN A 72 8.25 14.26 -14.57
N ARG A 73 8.79 13.32 -15.33
CA ARG A 73 10.22 13.18 -15.62
C ARG A 73 10.46 13.50 -17.09
N ASN A 74 11.27 14.52 -17.36
CA ASN A 74 11.69 14.83 -18.72
C ASN A 74 12.83 13.89 -19.18
N THR A 75 13.14 13.91 -20.48
CA THR A 75 14.19 13.08 -21.11
C THR A 75 15.60 13.38 -20.58
N GLU A 76 15.79 14.51 -19.92
CA GLU A 76 17.05 14.94 -19.30
C GLU A 76 17.15 14.50 -17.82
N GLY A 77 16.12 13.84 -17.28
CA GLY A 77 16.08 13.34 -15.90
C GLY A 77 15.64 14.36 -14.84
N VAL A 78 15.32 15.59 -15.24
CA VAL A 78 14.73 16.61 -14.38
C VAL A 78 13.29 16.22 -14.05
N THR A 79 12.98 16.25 -12.76
CA THR A 79 11.68 15.85 -12.24
C THR A 79 10.92 17.09 -11.77
N THR A 80 9.74 17.34 -12.35
CA THR A 80 8.82 18.37 -11.87
C THR A 80 7.72 17.72 -11.04
N THR A 81 7.51 18.24 -9.84
CA THR A 81 6.46 17.76 -8.92
C THR A 81 5.41 18.83 -8.78
N THR A 82 4.18 18.53 -9.20
CA THR A 82 3.02 19.39 -8.95
C THR A 82 2.15 18.74 -7.89
N VAL A 83 1.93 19.47 -6.80
CA VAL A 83 1.01 19.05 -5.75
C VAL A 83 -0.40 19.38 -6.20
N GLN A 84 -1.23 18.36 -6.39
CA GLN A 84 -2.63 18.53 -6.66
C GLN A 84 -3.36 18.29 -5.34
N THR A 85 -3.47 19.35 -4.53
CA THR A 85 -4.49 19.38 -3.48
C THR A 85 -5.84 19.37 -4.18
N ALA A 86 -6.75 18.49 -3.73
CA ALA A 86 -8.11 18.49 -4.26
C ALA A 86 -8.64 19.92 -4.21
N PRO A 87 -9.25 20.45 -5.29
CA PRO A 87 -9.92 21.74 -5.21
C PRO A 87 -10.87 21.66 -4.03
N GLN A 88 -10.71 22.58 -3.08
CA GLN A 88 -11.74 22.86 -2.09
C GLN A 88 -12.91 23.38 -2.90
N VAL A 89 -13.75 22.46 -3.39
CA VAL A 89 -14.98 22.80 -4.09
C VAL A 89 -15.76 23.60 -3.07
N GLN A 90 -15.90 24.91 -3.31
CA GLN A 90 -16.78 25.77 -2.53
C GLN A 90 -18.12 25.04 -2.48
N ALA A 91 -18.51 24.63 -1.27
CA ALA A 91 -19.62 23.72 -1.01
C ALA A 91 -20.98 24.43 -1.14
N ASP A 92 -21.11 25.30 -2.14
CA ASP A 92 -22.35 25.98 -2.47
C ASP A 92 -22.74 25.59 -3.89
N ARG A 93 -23.90 24.92 -4.00
CA ARG A 93 -24.73 24.73 -5.22
C ARG A 93 -24.59 23.44 -6.03
N VAL A 94 -24.44 22.28 -5.39
CA VAL A 94 -24.91 21.02 -6.01
C VAL A 94 -25.74 20.21 -5.01
N PRO A 95 -27.02 19.90 -5.30
CA PRO A 95 -27.79 19.01 -4.44
C PRO A 95 -27.11 17.63 -4.39
N PRO A 96 -26.97 17.03 -3.19
CA PRO A 96 -26.21 15.81 -3.03
C PRO A 96 -26.93 14.65 -3.70
N THR A 97 -26.47 14.25 -4.88
CA THR A 97 -26.66 12.87 -5.33
C THR A 97 -25.96 11.99 -4.31
N LEU A 98 -26.69 11.05 -3.71
CA LEU A 98 -26.25 10.24 -2.56
C LEU A 98 -25.07 9.35 -2.95
N SER A 99 -23.87 9.92 -2.97
CA SER A 99 -22.63 9.21 -3.15
C SER A 99 -22.50 8.16 -2.04
N ARG A 100 -22.11 6.94 -2.41
CA ARG A 100 -21.89 5.82 -1.47
C ARG A 100 -21.05 6.21 -0.25
N ASN A 101 -20.09 7.13 -0.46
CA ASN A 101 -19.20 7.66 0.58
C ASN A 101 -19.89 8.62 1.56
N TYR A 102 -20.96 9.31 1.13
CA TYR A 102 -21.79 10.14 2.00
C TYR A 102 -22.67 9.26 2.90
N ILE A 103 -23.30 8.23 2.33
CA ILE A 103 -24.13 7.28 3.08
C ILE A 103 -23.32 6.57 4.16
N THR A 104 -22.11 6.11 3.84
CA THR A 104 -21.23 5.46 4.83
C THR A 104 -20.79 6.42 5.93
N LYS A 105 -20.47 7.68 5.60
CA LYS A 105 -20.12 8.70 6.61
C LYS A 105 -21.27 9.02 7.54
N VAL A 106 -22.48 9.23 7.01
CA VAL A 106 -23.68 9.51 7.81
C VAL A 106 -24.03 8.32 8.71
N HIS A 107 -23.98 7.11 8.18
CA HIS A 107 -24.23 5.90 8.99
C HIS A 107 -23.18 5.74 10.09
N THR A 108 -21.89 5.97 9.78
CA THR A 108 -20.80 5.86 10.76
C THR A 108 -20.94 6.91 11.86
N ALA A 109 -21.29 8.16 11.52
CA ALA A 109 -21.53 9.22 12.49
C ALA A 109 -22.69 8.88 13.42
N LYS A 110 -23.79 8.33 12.87
CA LYS A 110 -24.95 7.89 13.67
C LYS A 110 -24.58 6.76 14.64
N VAL A 111 -23.87 5.74 14.17
CA VAL A 111 -23.40 4.62 15.01
C VAL A 111 -22.42 5.11 16.08
N HIS A 112 -21.50 6.00 15.71
CA HIS A 112 -20.55 6.59 16.66
C HIS A 112 -21.27 7.35 17.78
N LYS A 113 -22.25 8.20 17.43
CA LYS A 113 -23.07 8.92 18.42
C LYS A 113 -23.81 7.95 19.35
N ALA A 114 -24.41 6.89 18.82
CA ALA A 114 -25.08 5.87 19.63
C ALA A 114 -24.12 5.18 20.61
N ASN A 115 -22.91 4.83 20.15
CA ASN A 115 -21.89 4.21 21.00
C ASN A 115 -21.38 5.14 22.11
N LEU A 116 -21.22 6.44 21.81
CA LEU A 116 -20.85 7.44 22.82
C LEU A 116 -21.93 7.55 23.91
N LEU A 117 -23.20 7.66 23.52
CA LEU A 117 -24.32 7.74 24.45
C LEU A 117 -24.42 6.49 25.34
N GLN A 118 -24.30 5.29 24.76
CA GLN A 118 -24.31 4.04 25.53
C GLN A 118 -23.15 3.97 26.54
N ASN A 119 -21.95 4.40 26.13
CA ASN A 119 -20.79 4.42 27.02
C ASN A 119 -20.97 5.39 28.18
N VAL A 120 -21.44 6.61 27.92
CA VAL A 120 -21.72 7.61 28.96
C VAL A 120 -22.76 7.08 29.94
N GLN A 121 -23.90 6.55 29.44
CA GLN A 121 -24.95 5.97 30.28
C GLN A 121 -24.43 4.82 31.17
N ARG A 122 -23.63 3.91 30.60
CA ARG A 122 -23.03 2.82 31.35
C ARG A 122 -22.10 3.33 32.46
N ARG A 123 -21.23 4.29 32.14
CA ARG A 123 -20.30 4.88 33.12
C ARG A 123 -21.05 5.64 34.23
N LEU A 124 -22.15 6.30 33.88
CA LEU A 124 -22.99 7.03 34.82
C LEU A 124 -23.65 6.07 35.81
N LYS A 125 -24.16 4.92 35.33
CA LYS A 125 -24.69 3.85 36.20
C LYS A 125 -23.64 3.35 37.19
N VAL A 126 -22.43 3.03 36.70
CA VAL A 126 -21.32 2.54 37.55
C VAL A 126 -20.86 3.60 38.55
N ALA A 127 -20.78 4.88 38.13
CA ALA A 127 -20.39 5.98 39.01
C ALA A 127 -21.40 6.21 40.14
N ARG A 128 -22.71 6.10 39.83
CA ARG A 128 -23.78 6.16 40.83
C ARG A 128 -23.71 4.99 41.82
N GLU A 129 -23.48 3.76 41.33
CA GLU A 129 -23.31 2.57 42.18
C GLU A 129 -22.09 2.70 43.10
N ARG A 130 -21.02 3.36 42.65
CA ARG A 130 -19.82 3.65 43.45
C ARG A 130 -19.94 4.86 44.38
N GLY A 131 -20.95 5.71 44.20
CA GLY A 131 -21.09 6.97 44.95
C GLY A 131 -20.10 8.07 44.57
N ASP A 132 -19.47 7.99 43.39
CA ASP A 132 -18.49 8.97 42.90
C ASP A 132 -19.19 10.18 42.27
N GLN A 133 -19.50 11.19 43.09
CA GLN A 133 -20.28 12.36 42.66
C GLN A 133 -19.55 13.27 41.68
N GLU A 134 -18.22 13.38 41.78
CA GLU A 134 -17.43 14.18 40.83
C GLU A 134 -17.50 13.57 39.43
N LEU A 135 -17.37 12.24 39.34
CA LEU A 135 -17.47 11.54 38.06
C LEU A 135 -18.88 11.62 37.46
N VAL A 136 -19.93 11.56 38.28
CA VAL A 136 -21.32 11.74 37.81
C VAL A 136 -21.50 13.15 37.21
N ARG A 137 -21.02 14.19 37.89
CA ARG A 137 -21.12 15.59 37.40
C ARG A 137 -20.41 15.78 36.07
N MET A 138 -19.21 15.22 35.89
CA MET A 138 -18.48 15.28 34.62
C MET A 138 -19.22 14.56 33.49
N LEU A 139 -19.77 13.37 33.75
CA LEU A 139 -20.51 12.59 32.76
C LEU A 139 -21.83 13.23 32.34
N GLU A 140 -22.51 13.92 33.25
CA GLU A 140 -23.71 14.71 32.94
C GLU A 140 -23.37 15.92 32.05
N ALA A 141 -22.22 16.56 32.27
CA ALA A 141 -21.73 17.61 31.38
C ALA A 141 -21.38 17.08 29.98
N GLU A 142 -20.72 15.93 29.87
CA GLU A 142 -20.45 15.25 28.58
C GLU A 142 -21.76 14.92 27.85
N LEU A 143 -22.80 14.49 28.57
CA LEU A 143 -24.11 14.19 27.98
C LEU A 143 -24.75 15.45 27.37
N ASN A 144 -24.68 16.58 28.08
CA ASN A 144 -25.20 17.86 27.57
C ASN A 144 -24.46 18.33 26.30
N GLN A 145 -23.15 18.09 26.21
CA GLN A 145 -22.37 18.41 25.01
C GLN A 145 -22.74 17.54 23.80
N LEU A 146 -23.19 16.31 24.01
CA LEU A 146 -23.63 15.41 22.93
C LEU A 146 -25.07 15.66 22.47
N ALA A 147 -25.86 16.34 23.30
CA ALA A 147 -27.24 16.72 23.03
C ALA A 147 -27.36 18.08 22.31
N ALA A 148 -26.40 18.99 22.53
CA ALA A 148 -26.23 20.24 21.77
C ALA A 148 -25.77 19.96 20.33
#